data_AF-M0D540-F1
#
_entry.id   AF-M0D540-F1
#
_cell.length_a   1.000
_cell.length_b   1.000
_cell.length_c   1.000
_cell.angle_alpha   90.00
_cell.angle_beta   90.00
_cell.angle_gamma   90.00
#
_symmetry.space_group_name_H-M   'P 1'
#
loop_
_entity.id
_entity.type
_entity.pdbx_description
1 polymer ?
#
loop_
_entity_poly.entity_id
_entity_poly.type
_entity_poly.pdbx_seq_one_letter_code
_entity_poly.pdbx_strand_id
1 'polypeptide(L)' 'MTRHTQGTSGATEGPPLGTLDPDSIERIDVHLQRALDTEDTDEKDFHVRHARQLLEACRE' A
#
# COMPACT_ATOMS: atom_id res chain seq x y z
N MET A 1 22.87 29.80 21.19
CA MET A 1 21.60 30.30 20.61
C MET A 1 21.26 29.46 19.39
N THR A 2 19.97 29.17 19.21
CA THR A 2 19.35 28.51 18.02
C THR A 2 19.59 29.32 16.73
N ARG A 3 19.37 28.88 15.48
CA ARG A 3 18.78 27.70 14.80
C ARG A 3 19.35 27.70 13.35
N HIS A 4 19.21 26.73 12.43
CA HIS A 4 18.54 25.42 12.38
C HIS A 4 19.31 24.53 11.38
N THR A 5 19.32 23.20 11.54
CA THR A 5 19.54 22.27 10.41
C THR A 5 18.18 21.92 9.82
N GLN A 6 17.87 22.37 8.61
CA GLN A 6 16.66 21.96 7.90
C GLN A 6 16.88 20.53 7.37
N GLY A 7 16.63 19.54 8.22
CA GLY A 7 16.43 18.18 7.77
C GLY A 7 15.23 18.18 6.84
N THR A 8 15.47 18.18 5.54
CA THR A 8 14.45 17.79 4.57
C THR A 8 14.21 16.31 4.79
N SER A 9 13.20 16.01 5.62
CA SER A 9 12.59 14.70 5.64
C SER A 9 12.05 14.47 4.24
N GLY A 10 12.84 13.78 3.43
CA GLY A 10 12.38 13.16 2.19
C GLY A 10 11.34 12.11 2.56
N ALA A 11 10.12 12.57 2.86
CA ALA A 11 8.95 11.79 2.56
C ALA A 11 9.11 11.43 1.08
N THR A 12 9.18 10.13 0.80
CA THR A 12 9.18 9.64 -0.57
C THR A 12 7.79 9.90 -1.12
N GLU A 13 7.54 11.15 -1.52
CA GLU A 13 6.45 11.56 -2.38
C GLU A 13 6.70 10.89 -3.74
N GLY A 14 6.44 9.59 -3.77
CA GLY A 14 6.21 8.90 -5.03
C GLY A 14 5.12 9.64 -5.79
N PRO A 15 5.08 9.50 -7.13
CA PRO A 15 4.02 10.11 -7.92
C PRO A 15 2.67 9.81 -7.27
N PRO A 16 1.74 10.79 -7.21
CA PRO A 16 0.41 10.53 -6.66
C PRO A 16 -0.10 9.28 -7.35
N LEU A 17 -0.46 8.25 -6.56
CA LEU A 17 -0.96 6.98 -7.09
C LEU A 17 -2.06 7.36 -8.07
N GLY A 18 -1.80 7.18 -9.37
CA GLY A 18 -2.68 7.66 -10.43
C GLY A 18 -4.07 7.13 -10.14
N THR A 19 -5.08 8.01 -10.16
CA THR A 19 -6.40 7.77 -9.55
C THR A 19 -6.83 6.32 -9.69
N LEU A 20 -6.66 5.55 -8.61
CA LEU A 20 -6.88 4.11 -8.65
C LEU A 20 -8.32 3.87 -9.05
N ASP A 21 -8.54 2.99 -10.03
CA ASP A 21 -9.89 2.66 -10.45
C ASP A 21 -10.67 2.06 -9.27
N PRO A 22 -11.95 2.44 -9.05
CA PRO A 22 -12.74 1.94 -7.92
C PRO A 22 -12.76 0.41 -7.80
N ASP A 23 -12.82 -0.33 -8.91
CA ASP A 23 -12.81 -1.80 -8.92
C ASP A 23 -11.46 -2.35 -8.43
N SER A 24 -10.35 -1.67 -8.73
CA SER A 24 -9.04 -1.99 -8.16
C SER A 24 -8.98 -1.71 -6.66
N ILE A 25 -9.55 -0.60 -6.18
CA ILE A 25 -9.61 -0.27 -4.76
C ILE A 25 -10.42 -1.34 -3.99
N GLU A 26 -11.60 -1.70 -4.48
CA GLU A 26 -12.45 -2.73 -3.83
C GLU A 26 -11.74 -4.10 -3.79
N ARG A 27 -11.05 -4.51 -4.85
CA ARG A 27 -10.29 -5.77 -4.85
C ARG A 27 -9.11 -5.75 -3.88
N ILE A 28 -8.36 -4.65 -3.80
CA ILE A 28 -7.27 -4.50 -2.84
C ILE A 28 -7.82 -4.59 -1.41
N ASP A 29 -8.91 -3.88 -1.11
CA ASP A 29 -9.52 -3.87 0.22
C ASP A 29 -10.01 -5.27 0.63
N VAL A 30 -10.71 -6.00 -0.25
CA VAL A 30 -11.15 -7.38 0.03
C VAL A 30 -9.98 -8.31 0.37
N HIS A 31 -8.83 -8.18 -0.30
CA HIS A 31 -7.64 -8.96 0.04
C HIS A 31 -7.02 -8.55 1.39
N LEU A 32 -6.97 -7.24 1.70
CA LEU A 32 -6.49 -6.77 3.00
C LEU A 32 -7.41 -7.18 4.14
N GLN A 33 -8.74 -7.14 3.96
CA GLN A 33 -9.70 -7.62 4.96
C GLN A 33 -9.51 -9.11 5.25
N ARG A 34 -9.40 -9.96 4.23
CA ARG A 34 -9.16 -11.41 4.43
C ARG A 34 -7.82 -11.70 5.10
N ALA A 35 -6.78 -10.91 4.80
CA ALA A 35 -5.49 -10.99 5.48
C ALA A 35 -5.55 -10.61 6.98
N LEU A 36 -6.54 -9.81 7.39
CA LEU A 36 -6.76 -9.41 8.78
C LEU A 36 -7.69 -10.36 9.53
N ASP A 37 -8.62 -11.03 8.84
CA ASP A 37 -9.60 -11.96 9.41
C ASP A 37 -9.02 -13.37 9.63
N THR A 38 -8.02 -13.78 8.85
CA THR A 38 -7.39 -15.10 8.96
C THR A 38 -6.29 -15.17 10.03
N GLU A 39 -6.32 -16.24 10.83
CA GLU A 39 -5.24 -16.59 11.76
C GLU A 39 -4.11 -17.39 11.08
N ASP A 40 -4.35 -17.91 9.86
CA ASP A 40 -3.36 -18.66 9.10
C ASP A 40 -2.30 -17.73 8.50
N THR A 41 -1.02 -18.03 8.73
CA THR A 41 0.06 -17.14 8.31
C THR A 41 0.35 -17.23 6.82
N ASP A 42 0.18 -18.41 6.20
CA ASP A 42 0.40 -18.60 4.76
C ASP A 42 -0.74 -17.97 3.94
N GLU A 43 -1.99 -18.06 4.41
CA GLU A 43 -3.15 -17.40 3.80
C GLU A 43 -3.07 -15.87 3.91
N LYS A 44 -2.66 -15.36 5.07
CA LYS A 44 -2.37 -13.93 5.24
C LYS A 44 -1.28 -13.44 4.29
N ASP A 45 -0.16 -14.16 4.22
CA ASP A 45 0.95 -13.82 3.33
C ASP A 45 0.52 -13.86 1.85
N PHE A 46 -0.29 -14.84 1.45
CA PHE A 46 -0.90 -14.92 0.13
C PHE A 46 -1.74 -13.68 -0.19
N HIS A 47 -2.64 -13.29 0.70
CA HIS A 47 -3.51 -12.13 0.52
C HIS A 47 -2.75 -10.80 0.50
N VAL A 48 -1.74 -10.61 1.37
CA VAL A 48 -0.88 -9.42 1.37
C VAL A 48 -0.06 -9.32 0.08
N ARG A 49 0.50 -10.44 -0.42
CA ARG A 49 1.22 -10.47 -1.69
C ARG A 49 0.30 -10.13 -2.86
N HIS A 50 -0.94 -10.63 -2.87
CA HIS A 50 -1.88 -10.36 -3.95
C HIS A 50 -2.37 -8.90 -3.96
N ALA A 51 -2.69 -8.32 -2.79
CA ALA A 51 -3.00 -6.90 -2.65
C ALA A 51 -1.85 -6.01 -3.16
N ARG A 52 -0.59 -6.41 -2.90
CA ARG A 52 0.59 -5.72 -3.42
C ARG A 52 0.71 -5.83 -4.95
N GLN A 53 0.48 -7.00 -5.55
CA GLN A 53 0.50 -7.18 -7.00
C GLN A 53 -0.52 -6.29 -7.71
N LEU A 54 -1.73 -6.16 -7.14
CA LEU A 54 -2.77 -5.25 -7.64
C LEU A 54 -2.32 -3.78 -7.57
N LEU A 55 -1.68 -3.36 -6.47
CA LEU A 55 -1.09 -2.02 -6.33
C LEU A 55 0.06 -1.74 -7.30
N GLU A 56 0.86 -2.75 -7.64
CA GLU A 56 1.94 -2.64 -8.62
C GLU A 56 1.38 -2.50 -10.04
N ALA A 57 0.38 -3.31 -10.42
CA ALA A 57 -0.31 -3.23 -11.72
C ALA A 57 -1.07 -1.90 -11.95
N CYS A 58 -1.45 -1.17 -10.88
CA CYS A 58 -2.09 0.14 -11.00
C CYS A 58 -1.11 1.33 -11.11
N ARG A 59 0.21 1.06 -11.24
CA ARG A 59 1.26 2.08 -11.38
C ARG A 59 1.89 2.13 -12.78
N GLU A 60 1.50 1.23 -13.66
CA GLU A 60 2.00 1.07 -15.04
C GLU A 60 1.07 1.74 -16.08
#